data_AF-A0A354PHL5-F1
#
_entry.id   AF-A0A354PHL5-F1
#
_cell.length_a   1.000
_cell.length_b   1.000
_cell.length_c   1.000
_cell.angle_alpha   90.00
_cell.angle_beta   90.00
_cell.angle_gamma   90.00
#
_symmetry.space_group_name_H-M   'P 1'
#
loop_
_entity.id
_entity.type
_entity.pdbx_description
1 polymer ?
#
loop_
_entity_poly.entity_id
_entity_poly.type
_entity_poly.pdbx_seq_one_letter_code
_entity_poly.pdbx_strand_id
1 'polypeptide(L)' 'MQQVKIFKSIESEREELEKEINRWIRRSGARVISITGNISNHGGSGGPLSSFSGSDILIMLLVDVDLPKPSAEPPRS' A
#
# COMPACT_ATOMS: atom_id res chain seq x y z
N MET A 1 -14.86 9.86 0.21
CA MET A 1 -13.42 9.91 0.53
C MET A 1 -13.04 8.61 1.24
N GLN A 2 -12.08 7.85 0.72
CA GLN A 2 -11.60 6.61 1.36
C GLN A 2 -10.35 6.91 2.20
N GLN A 3 -10.31 6.40 3.43
CA GLN A 3 -9.16 6.44 4.32
C GLN A 3 -8.95 5.05 4.90
N VAL A 4 -7.71 4.59 4.94
CA VAL A 4 -7.39 3.21 5.31
C VAL A 4 -6.43 3.24 6.49
N LYS A 5 -6.75 2.42 7.50
CA LYS A 5 -5.86 2.09 8.62
C LYS A 5 -5.25 0.72 8.37
N ILE A 6 -3.95 0.67 8.09
CA ILE A 6 -3.27 -0.56 7.65
C ILE A 6 -2.67 -1.30 8.85
N PHE A 7 -2.40 -0.58 9.94
CA PHE A 7 -1.66 -1.13 11.06
C PHE A 7 -2.47 -1.09 12.38
N LYS A 8 -2.49 -2.24 13.09
CA LYS A 8 -3.21 -2.42 14.36
C LYS A 8 -2.32 -2.32 15.60
N SER A 9 -0.99 -2.28 15.45
CA SER A 9 -0.05 -2.09 16.55
C SER A 9 1.25 -1.41 16.11
N ILE A 10 1.86 -0.78 17.10
CA ILE A 10 2.78 0.35 17.10
C ILE A 10 4.09 0.04 16.38
N GLU A 11 4.47 0.91 15.45
CA GLU A 11 5.87 1.32 15.27
C GLU A 11 5.80 2.75 14.69
N SER A 12 6.50 3.71 15.30
CA SER A 12 6.44 5.14 14.97
C SER A 12 6.70 5.45 13.49
N GLU A 13 7.47 4.60 12.81
CA GLU A 13 7.83 4.72 11.39
C GLU A 13 6.69 4.32 10.44
N ARG A 14 5.63 3.67 10.96
CA ARG A 14 4.49 3.18 10.17
C ARG A 14 3.40 4.22 9.95
N GLU A 15 3.36 5.27 10.78
CA GLU A 15 2.38 6.36 10.65
C GLU A 15 2.64 7.21 9.41
N GLU A 16 3.91 7.46 9.07
CA GLU A 16 4.27 8.25 7.88
C GLU A 16 3.92 7.49 6.59
N LEU A 17 4.18 6.18 6.54
CA LEU A 17 3.78 5.32 5.42
C LEU A 17 2.26 5.31 5.23
N GLU A 18 1.49 5.25 6.32
CA GLU A 18 0.03 5.36 6.26
C GLU A 18 -0.43 6.73 5.72
N LYS A 19 0.23 7.83 6.13
CA LYS A 19 -0.05 9.17 5.60
C LYS A 19 0.29 9.25 4.11
N GLU A 20 1.39 8.67 3.68
CA GLU A 20 1.82 8.67 2.28
C GLU A 20 0.84 7.92 1.39
N ILE A 21 0.42 6.72 1.80
CA ILE A 21 -0.58 5.92 1.06
C ILE A 21 -1.90 6.66 0.98
N ASN A 22 -2.39 7.20 2.09
CA ASN A 22 -3.63 7.98 2.08
C ASN A 22 -3.52 9.23 1.21
N ARG A 23 -2.34 9.88 1.15
CA ARG A 23 -2.09 11.01 0.25
C ARG A 23 -2.10 10.57 -1.22
N TRP A 24 -1.53 9.40 -1.53
CA TRP A 24 -1.57 8.84 -2.88
C TRP A 24 -2.99 8.48 -3.32
N ILE A 25 -3.79 7.82 -2.47
CA ILE A 25 -5.20 7.50 -2.75
C ILE A 25 -5.99 8.77 -3.06
N ARG A 26 -5.81 9.81 -2.25
CA ARG A 26 -6.49 11.10 -2.46
C ARG A 26 -6.08 11.78 -3.77
N ARG A 27 -4.79 11.78 -4.11
CA ARG A 27 -4.29 12.42 -5.35
C ARG A 27 -4.64 11.64 -6.60
N SER A 28 -4.64 10.31 -6.54
CA SER A 28 -4.95 9.46 -7.69
C SER A 28 -6.44 9.39 -8.01
N GLY A 29 -7.31 9.63 -7.01
CA GLY A 29 -8.75 9.38 -7.17
C GLY A 29 -9.07 7.89 -7.33
N ALA A 30 -8.10 7.00 -7.10
CA ALA A 30 -8.26 5.57 -7.26
C ALA A 30 -9.30 5.03 -6.27
N ARG A 31 -10.21 4.21 -6.77
CA ARG A 31 -11.14 3.46 -5.92
C ARG A 31 -10.43 2.21 -5.43
N VAL A 32 -10.07 2.20 -4.15
CA VAL A 32 -9.41 1.04 -3.55
C VAL A 32 -10.45 -0.02 -3.19
N ILE A 33 -10.19 -1.24 -3.64
CA ILE A 33 -11.03 -2.43 -3.43
C ILE A 33 -10.52 -3.24 -2.24
N SER A 34 -9.20 -3.45 -2.16
CA SER A 34 -8.57 -4.23 -1.10
C SER A 34 -7.15 -3.74 -0.82
N ILE A 35 -6.69 -3.90 0.43
CA ILE A 35 -5.33 -3.59 0.85
C ILE A 35 -4.81 -4.76 1.66
N THR A 36 -3.65 -5.27 1.24
CA THR A 36 -2.94 -6.36 1.92
C THR A 36 -1.54 -5.89 2.24
N GLY A 37 -1.07 -6.15 3.45
CA GLY A 37 0.29 -5.80 3.87
C GLY A 37 0.98 -6.98 4.52
N ASN A 38 2.28 -7.11 4.30
CA ASN A 38 3.15 -8.02 5.02
C ASN A 38 4.31 -7.24 5.64
N ILE A 39 4.72 -7.65 6.83
CA ILE A 39 5.88 -7.07 7.51
C ILE A 39 6.83 -8.22 7.74
N SER A 40 7.98 -8.17 7.07
CA SER A 40 9.04 -9.13 7.32
C SER A 40 9.73 -8.75 8.61
N ASN A 41 9.71 -9.67 9.57
CA ASN A 41 10.48 -9.52 10.78
C ASN A 41 11.85 -10.14 10.51
N HIS A 42 12.85 -9.33 10.20
CA HIS A 42 14.22 -9.84 10.07
C HIS A 42 14.72 -10.19 11.47
N GLY A 43 14.56 -11.43 11.91
CA GLY A 43 15.06 -11.87 13.20
C GLY A 43 16.59 -11.77 13.26
N GLY A 44 17.10 -10.62 13.72
CA GLY A 44 18.52 -10.42 13.95
C GLY A 44 18.95 -11.18 15.20
N SER A 45 19.89 -12.11 15.07
CA SER A 45 20.59 -12.75 16.20
C SER A 45 21.56 -11.77 16.90
N GLY A 46 21.06 -10.60 17.27
CA GLY A 46 21.85 -9.55 17.90
C GLY A 46 21.80 -9.67 19.41
N GLY A 47 22.97 -9.61 20.04
CA GLY A 47 23.11 -9.65 21.51
C GLY A 47 22.36 -8.51 22.21
N PRO A 48 22.43 -8.43 23.55
CA PRO A 48 21.56 -7.59 24.40
C PRO A 48 21.51 -6.08 24.12
N LEU A 49 22.26 -5.58 23.13
CA LEU A 49 22.39 -4.18 22.73
C LEU A 49 22.16 -3.94 21.22
N SER A 50 21.68 -4.93 20.45
CA SER A 50 21.34 -4.67 19.04
C SER A 50 20.00 -3.95 18.93
N SER A 51 20.05 -2.65 18.64
CA SER A 51 18.88 -1.86 18.25
C SER A 51 18.26 -2.46 16.99
N PHE A 52 17.01 -2.90 17.13
CA PHE A 52 15.98 -3.07 16.10
C PHE A 52 16.48 -3.51 14.71
N SER A 53 16.32 -4.79 14.40
CA SER A 53 16.38 -5.25 13.01
C SER A 53 15.35 -4.48 12.18
N GLY A 54 15.80 -3.67 11.23
CA GLY A 54 14.91 -2.99 10.29
C GLY A 54 13.96 -3.99 9.65
N SER A 55 12.66 -3.76 9.77
CA SER A 55 11.63 -4.64 9.22
C SER A 55 11.25 -4.13 7.83
N ASP A 56 11.37 -4.94 6.78
CA ASP A 56 10.84 -4.52 5.47
C ASP A 56 9.31 -4.65 5.44
N ILE A 57 8.64 -3.60 4.95
CA ILE A 57 7.18 -3.53 4.86
C ILE A 57 6.76 -3.58 3.39
N LEU A 58 5.94 -4.57 3.02
CA LEU A 58 5.30 -4.66 1.71
C LEU A 58 3.82 -4.33 1.84
N ILE A 59 3.31 -3.41 1.02
CA ILE A 59 1.88 -3.10 0.93
C ILE A 59 1.43 -3.23 -0.53
N MET A 60 0.33 -3.97 -0.73
CA MET A 60 -0.33 -4.17 -2.01
C MET A 60 -1.73 -3.56 -1.96
N LEU A 61 -2.04 -2.73 -2.97
CA LEU A 61 -3.36 -2.13 -3.17
C LEU A 61 -4.01 -2.77 -4.41
N LEU A 62 -5.19 -3.34 -4.23
CA LEU A 62 -6.08 -3.68 -5.35
C LEU A 62 -6.98 -2.48 -5.61
N VAL A 63 -6.89 -1.91 -6.81
CA VAL A 63 -7.67 -0.73 -7.22
C VAL A 63 -8.52 -1.05 -8.43
N ASP A 64 -9.65 -0.34 -8.53
CA ASP A 64 -10.45 -0.30 -9.73
C ASP A 64 -9.80 0.63 -10.75
N VAL A 65 -9.72 0.21 -12.00
CA VAL A 65 -9.20 1.02 -13.10
C VAL A 65 -10.25 1.08 -14.19
N ASP A 66 -10.77 2.28 -14.44
CA ASP A 66 -11.55 2.54 -15.65
C ASP A 66 -10.59 2.46 -16.83
N LEU A 67 -10.46 1.28 -17.42
CA LEU A 67 -9.71 1.11 -18.65
C LEU A 67 -10.41 1.92 -19.75
N PRO A 68 -9.68 2.76 -20.51
CA PRO A 68 -10.25 3.45 -21.64
C PRO A 68 -10.88 2.43 -22.57
N LYS A 69 -12.17 2.62 -22.86
CA LYS A 69 -12.93 1.75 -23.75
C LYS A 69 -12.18 1.71 -25.08
N PRO A 70 -11.75 0.53 -25.59
CA PRO A 70 -11.08 0.46 -26.87
C PRO A 70 -12.00 1.12 -27.91
N SER A 71 -11.47 2.10 -28.65
CA SER A 71 -12.21 2.82 -29.66
C SER A 71 -12.89 1.81 -30.57
N ALA A 72 -14.21 1.86 -30.63
CA ALA A 72 -15.00 0.93 -31.45
C ALA A 72 -14.42 0.92 -32.86
N GLU A 73 -13.94 -0.24 -33.31
CA GLU A 73 -13.47 -0.43 -34.67
C GLU A 73 -14.63 -0.06 -35.61
N PRO A 74 -14.44 0.82 -36.59
CA PRO A 74 -15.50 1.17 -37.51
C PRO A 74 -15.97 -0.10 -38.24
N PRO A 75 -17.28 -0.23 -38.52
CA PRO A 75 -17.81 -1.41 -39.19
C PRO A 75 -17.05 -1.64 -40.49
N ARG A 76 -16.46 -2.83 -40.65
CA ARG A 76 -15.86 -3.25 -41.91
C ARG A 76 -16.99 -3.34 -42.94
N SER A 77 -16.89 -2.51 -43.96
CA SER A 77 -17.80 -2.45 -45.12
C SER A 77 -17.83 -3.76 -45.89
#